data_AF-A0A4T0UW23-F1
#
_entry.id   AF-A0A4T0UW23-F1
#
_cell.length_a   1.000
_cell.length_b   1.000
_cell.length_c   1.000
_cell.angle_alpha   90.00
_cell.angle_beta   90.00
_cell.angle_gamma   90.00
#
_symmetry.space_group_name_H-M   'P 1'
#
loop_
_entity.id
_entity.type
_entity.pdbx_description
1 polymer ?
#
loop_
_entity_poly.entity_id
_entity_poly.type
_entity_poly.pdbx_seq_one_letter_code
_entity_poly.pdbx_strand_id
1 'polypeptide(L)'
;MRDCMYIQQLYEIRSKLAGTRPQGVEQTHIPSVRFFWGEQHVARTLLVYPASIVIIGQGSKTGYLGELTFHYNEDNYLVVALPTPFECETFATP
;
A
#
# COMPACT_ATOMS: atom_id res chain seq x y z
N MET A 1 12.01 15.39 -11.80
CA MET A 1 13.38 15.34 -11.18
C MET A 1 13.30 15.21 -9.65
N ARG A 2 12.24 15.69 -8.98
CA ARG A 2 12.00 15.42 -7.54
C ARG A 2 11.49 13.99 -7.28
N ASP A 3 10.84 13.39 -8.27
CA ASP A 3 10.17 12.09 -8.18
C ASP A 3 11.15 10.92 -7.99
N CYS A 4 12.35 11.04 -8.58
CA CYS A 4 13.38 10.00 -8.46
C CYS A 4 14.00 9.94 -7.06
N MET A 5 14.11 11.07 -6.35
CA MET A 5 14.76 11.11 -5.04
C MET A 5 13.87 10.49 -3.95
N TYR A 6 12.55 10.70 -4.01
CA TYR A 6 11.60 10.13 -3.04
C TYR A 6 11.43 8.62 -3.23
N ILE A 7 11.31 8.16 -4.48
CA ILE A 7 11.24 6.74 -4.81
C ILE A 7 12.47 5.99 -4.29
N GLN A 8 13.67 6.59 -4.40
CA GLN A 8 14.90 6.01 -3.87
C GLN A 8 14.83 5.75 -2.35
N GLN A 9 14.21 6.66 -1.58
CA GLN A 9 14.04 6.50 -0.14
C GLN A 9 13.14 5.31 0.21
N LEU A 10 12.09 5.04 -0.58
CA LEU A 10 11.23 3.88 -0.38
C LEU A 10 11.99 2.56 -0.61
N TYR A 11 12.85 2.49 -1.63
CA TYR A 11 13.71 1.31 -1.84
C TYR A 11 14.75 1.14 -0.73
N GLU A 12 15.32 2.23 -0.21
CA GLU A 12 16.24 2.16 0.93
C GLU A 12 15.54 1.63 2.19
N ILE A 13 14.31 2.07 2.46
CA ILE A 13 13.50 1.56 3.56
C ILE A 13 13.20 0.07 3.35
N ARG A 14 12.76 -0.32 2.15
CA ARG A 14 12.50 -1.72 1.80
C ARG A 14 13.73 -2.60 2.00
N SER A 15 14.89 -2.18 1.48
CA SER A 15 16.12 -2.97 1.58
C SER A 15 16.56 -3.19 3.03
N LYS A 16 16.35 -2.19 3.91
CA LYS A 16 16.64 -2.29 5.35
C LYS A 16 15.65 -3.18 6.10
N LEU A 17 14.36 -3.17 5.75
CA LEU A 17 13.31 -3.87 6.50
C LEU A 17 13.01 -5.28 6.00
N ALA A 18 13.14 -5.54 4.70
CA ALA A 18 12.44 -6.67 4.08
C ALA A 18 13.30 -7.63 3.24
N GLY A 19 14.57 -7.29 3.02
CA GLY A 19 15.48 -8.08 2.18
C GLY A 19 15.04 -8.09 0.71
N THR A 20 15.06 -9.28 0.08
CA THR A 20 14.85 -9.46 -1.39
C THR A 20 13.45 -9.94 -1.79
N ARG A 21 12.48 -10.02 -0.87
CA ARG A 21 11.13 -10.51 -1.18
C ARG A 21 10.40 -9.55 -2.15
N PRO A 22 9.68 -10.05 -3.16
CA PRO A 22 8.99 -9.20 -4.16
C PRO A 22 7.72 -8.52 -3.62
N GLN A 23 7.17 -9.02 -2.51
CA GLN A 23 6.02 -8.45 -1.83
C GLN A 23 6.06 -8.77 -0.34
N GLY A 24 5.39 -7.95 0.47
CA GLY A 24 5.26 -8.21 1.89
C GLY A 24 4.80 -7.02 2.71
N VAL A 25 4.75 -7.22 4.02
CA VAL A 25 4.47 -6.22 5.03
C VAL A 25 5.42 -6.44 6.20
N GLU A 26 6.01 -5.37 6.71
CA GLU A 26 6.94 -5.41 7.82
C GLU A 26 6.63 -4.31 8.85
N GLN A 27 6.88 -4.62 10.11
CA GLN A 27 6.74 -3.64 11.19
C GLN A 27 7.91 -2.66 11.14
N THR A 28 7.62 -1.36 11.18
CA THR A 28 8.67 -0.35 11.29
C THR A 28 9.10 -0.16 12.74
N HIS A 29 10.17 0.61 12.95
CA HIS A 29 10.60 1.03 14.29
C HIS A 29 9.58 1.94 15.00
N ILE A 30 8.60 2.49 14.29
CA ILE A 30 7.50 3.27 14.87
C ILE A 30 6.37 2.31 15.25
N PRO A 31 5.93 2.28 16.53
CA PRO A 31 4.85 1.40 16.96
C PRO A 31 3.59 1.57 16.11
N SER A 32 2.96 0.44 15.74
CA SER A 32 1.73 0.38 14.94
C SER A 32 1.83 0.88 13.49
N VAL A 33 3.01 1.31 13.04
CA VAL A 33 3.25 1.66 11.64
C VAL A 33 3.92 0.48 10.93
N ARG A 34 3.26 -0.02 9.87
CA ARG A 34 3.78 -1.08 9.01
C ARG A 34 4.10 -0.54 7.62
N PHE A 35 5.19 -1.04 7.05
CA PHE A 35 5.58 -0.78 5.67
C PHE A 35 5.19 -1.98 4.81
N PHE A 36 4.51 -1.76 3.69
CA PHE A 36 4.14 -2.83 2.76
C PHE A 36 4.58 -2.49 1.33
N TRP A 37 4.84 -3.52 0.53
CA TRP A 37 5.25 -3.38 -0.86
C TRP A 37 4.76 -4.55 -1.71
N GLY A 38 4.74 -4.34 -3.02
CA GLY A 38 4.57 -5.34 -4.05
C GLY A 38 5.15 -4.81 -5.35
N GLU A 39 5.76 -5.67 -6.15
CA GLU A 39 6.39 -5.29 -7.43
C GLU A 39 5.49 -5.55 -8.64
N GLN A 40 4.33 -6.18 -8.43
CA GLN A 40 3.46 -6.66 -9.49
C GLN A 40 2.01 -6.23 -9.27
N HIS A 41 1.28 -6.15 -10.36
CA HIS A 41 -0.17 -6.00 -10.32
C HIS A 41 -0.80 -7.16 -9.55
N VAL A 42 -1.77 -6.82 -8.70
CA VAL A 42 -2.61 -7.80 -8.00
C VAL A 42 -4.04 -7.53 -8.42
N ALA A 43 -4.62 -8.51 -9.13
CA ALA A 43 -6.01 -8.44 -9.58
C ALA A 43 -6.98 -8.28 -8.40
N ARG A 44 -8.18 -7.79 -8.73
CA ARG A 44 -9.28 -7.56 -7.77
C ARG A 44 -9.47 -8.77 -6.84
N THR A 45 -9.19 -8.55 -5.55
CA THR A 45 -9.17 -9.59 -4.51
C THR A 45 -9.88 -9.08 -3.25
N LEU A 46 -10.72 -9.91 -2.63
CA LEU A 46 -11.40 -9.59 -1.37
C LEU A 46 -10.41 -9.57 -0.19
N LEU A 47 -10.42 -8.49 0.59
CA LEU A 47 -9.57 -8.32 1.79
C LEU A 47 -10.38 -7.76 2.96
N VAL A 48 -9.94 -8.05 4.19
CA VAL A 48 -10.45 -7.42 5.41
C VAL A 48 -9.41 -6.43 5.91
N TYR A 49 -9.71 -5.14 5.84
CA TYR A 49 -8.81 -4.11 6.36
C TYR A 49 -9.15 -3.81 7.83
N PRO A 50 -8.16 -3.84 8.75
CA PRO A 50 -8.38 -3.39 10.12
C PRO A 50 -8.57 -1.87 10.16
N ALA A 51 -9.03 -1.36 11.31
CA ALA A 51 -9.05 0.08 11.55
C ALA A 51 -7.65 0.66 11.39
N SER A 52 -7.45 1.52 10.38
CA SER A 52 -6.13 1.97 9.94
C SER A 52 -6.20 3.16 8.98
N ILE A 53 -5.05 3.79 8.77
CA ILE A 53 -4.80 4.74 7.68
C ILE A 53 -3.79 4.09 6.73
N VAL A 54 -4.07 4.09 5.43
CA VAL A 54 -3.21 3.51 4.40
C VAL A 54 -2.73 4.62 3.48
N ILE A 55 -1.42 4.79 3.41
CA ILE A 55 -0.73 5.78 2.58
C ILE A 55 0.07 5.03 1.51
N ILE A 56 -0.09 5.43 0.25
CA ILE A 56 0.65 4.85 -0.88
C ILE A 56 1.79 5.80 -1.24
N GLY A 57 3.02 5.31 -1.20
CA GLY A 57 4.18 6.09 -1.65
C GLY A 57 4.45 5.96 -3.15
N GLN A 58 4.10 4.84 -3.76
CA GLN A 58 4.28 4.60 -5.20
C GLN A 58 3.22 3.64 -5.72
N GLY A 59 2.73 3.89 -6.93
CA GLY A 59 1.66 3.11 -7.55
C GLY A 59 0.28 3.52 -7.05
N SER A 60 -0.70 2.66 -7.23
CA SER A 60 -2.08 2.94 -6.84
C SER A 60 -2.86 1.70 -6.45
N LYS A 61 -3.97 1.92 -5.74
CA LYS A 61 -4.97 0.89 -5.43
C LYS A 61 -6.38 1.41 -5.72
N THR A 62 -7.24 0.49 -6.13
CA THR A 62 -8.68 0.73 -6.27
C THR A 62 -9.42 -0.18 -5.31
N GLY A 63 -10.29 0.40 -4.48
CA GLY A 63 -11.17 -0.33 -3.57
C GLY A 63 -12.61 -0.37 -4.09
N TYR A 64 -13.29 -1.49 -3.88
CA TYR A 64 -14.67 -1.72 -4.28
C TYR A 64 -15.50 -2.19 -3.09
N LEU A 65 -16.50 -1.40 -2.69
CA LEU A 65 -17.40 -1.68 -1.58
C LEU A 65 -18.86 -1.50 -2.04
N GLY A 66 -19.49 -2.60 -2.45
CA GLY A 66 -20.79 -2.53 -3.13
C GLY A 66 -20.67 -1.71 -4.42
N GLU A 67 -21.49 -0.67 -4.54
CA GLU A 67 -21.45 0.26 -5.69
C GLU A 67 -20.36 1.34 -5.56
N LEU A 68 -19.71 1.46 -4.39
CA LEU A 68 -18.67 2.46 -4.18
C LEU A 68 -17.34 1.97 -4.74
N THR A 69 -16.76 2.76 -5.65
CA THR A 69 -15.38 2.61 -6.11
C THR A 69 -14.57 3.80 -5.64
N PHE A 70 -13.41 3.55 -5.03
CA PHE A 70 -12.53 4.61 -4.54
C PHE A 70 -11.07 4.32 -4.88
N HIS A 71 -10.29 5.37 -5.12
CA HIS A 71 -8.90 5.28 -5.53
C HIS A 71 -8.01 5.91 -4.47
N TYR A 72 -6.87 5.27 -4.19
CA TYR A 72 -5.87 5.80 -3.28
C TYR A 72 -4.47 5.53 -3.83
N ASN A 73 -3.64 6.57 -3.78
CA ASN A 73 -2.34 6.70 -4.44
C ASN A 73 -1.50 7.74 -3.68
N GLU A 74 -0.45 8.27 -4.30
CA GLU A 74 0.42 9.29 -3.71
C GLU A 74 -0.31 10.57 -3.26
N ASP A 75 -1.45 10.90 -3.88
CA ASP A 75 -2.24 12.10 -3.58
C ASP A 75 -3.42 11.82 -2.64
N ASN A 76 -3.85 10.56 -2.51
CA ASN A 76 -5.08 10.19 -1.80
C ASN A 76 -4.83 8.99 -0.87
N TYR A 77 -5.17 9.13 0.41
CA TYR A 77 -5.05 8.05 1.40
C TYR A 77 -6.40 7.43 1.74
N LEU A 78 -6.36 6.18 2.20
CA LEU A 78 -7.55 5.47 2.68
C LEU A 78 -7.62 5.52 4.21
N VAL A 79 -8.80 5.83 4.75
CA VAL A 79 -9.10 5.71 6.18
C VAL A 79 -10.16 4.64 6.38
N VAL A 80 -9.88 3.70 7.29
CA VAL A 80 -10.78 2.63 7.68
C VAL A 80 -11.06 2.78 9.18
N ALA A 81 -12.30 3.09 9.55
CA ALA A 81 -12.68 3.32 10.95
C ALA A 81 -12.93 2.01 11.73
N LEU A 82 -13.41 0.97 11.04
CA LEU A 82 -13.77 -0.33 11.60
C LEU A 82 -13.27 -1.44 10.67
N PRO A 83 -13.00 -2.66 11.18
CA PRO A 83 -12.67 -3.80 10.33
C PRO A 83 -13.70 -3.99 9.21
N THR A 84 -13.30 -3.70 7.96
CA THR A 84 -14.23 -3.64 6.82
C THR A 84 -13.75 -4.55 5.70
N PRO A 85 -14.60 -5.50 5.22
CA PRO A 85 -14.31 -6.27 4.03
C PRO A 85 -14.61 -5.45 2.77
N PHE A 86 -13.66 -5.36 1.85
CA PHE A 86 -13.88 -4.82 0.50
C PHE A 86 -12.85 -5.42 -0.46
N GLU A 87 -13.17 -5.41 -1.75
CA GLU A 87 -12.24 -5.88 -2.76
C GLU A 87 -11.22 -4.80 -3.10
N CYS A 88 -9.99 -5.21 -3.35
CA CYS A 88 -8.90 -4.31 -3.74
C CYS A 88 -8.22 -4.82 -5.01
N GLU A 89 -7.89 -3.90 -5.90
CA GLU A 89 -6.96 -4.13 -7.00
C GLU A 89 -5.73 -3.25 -6.80
N THR A 90 -4.54 -3.79 -7.07
CA THR A 90 -3.26 -3.11 -6.86
C THR A 90 -2.52 -2.94 -8.16
N PHE A 91 -2.11 -1.71 -8.46
CA PHE A 91 -1.32 -1.35 -9.62
C PHE A 91 0.08 -0.96 -9.13
N ALA A 92 0.96 -1.94 -9.05
CA ALA A 92 2.36 -1.72 -8.73
C ALA A 92 3.23 -1.80 -9.98
N THR A 93 4.31 -1.02 -9.98
CA THR A 93 5.39 -1.13 -10.95
C THR A 93 6.70 -1.34 -10.17
N PRO A 94 7.64 -2.13 -10.70
CA PRO A 94 8.94 -2.36 -10.04
C PRO A 94 9.67 -1.10 -9.65
#